data_AF-A0A1N7H357-F1
#
_entry.id   AF-A0A1N7H357-F1
#
_cell.length_a   1.000
_cell.length_b   1.000
_cell.length_c   1.000
_cell.angle_alpha   90.00
_cell.angle_beta   90.00
_cell.angle_gamma   90.00
#
_symmetry.space_group_name_H-M   'P 1'
#
loop_
_entity.id
_entity.type
_entity.pdbx_description
1 polymer ?
#
loop_
_entity_poly.entity_id
_entity_poly.type
_entity_poly.pdbx_seq_one_letter_code
_entity_poly.pdbx_strand_id
1 'polypeptide(L)'
;MVEVVDPIRDAIVKELMLFRKQPGHPGPHRLDGLFHLIEALGEGIPERAFDELTRLYEDLGRDPETTVGAFFYLCGWNVGLGTIEERRARYIAEHYSGEKTAPWRRAKKGMHELATIIRDRDETDRPSVVVSIFQSGAAFQPILDFTLAHESWQPPIVIVNGDKVDLDFHVHKDPKRDDRYARRFVLPDAPLDTTVGHGQQMGRISVHWPMPVWPTWRLLAWVPEPWILTQMRTVRNRAVEVSLNSY
;
A
#
# COMPACT_ATOMS: atom_id res chain seq x y z
N MET A 1 -9.64 -6.57 -20.44
CA MET A 1 -8.99 -6.35 -19.13
C MET A 1 -9.99 -5.63 -18.25
N VAL A 2 -10.37 -6.20 -17.11
CA VAL A 2 -11.17 -5.49 -16.12
C VAL A 2 -10.24 -4.47 -15.46
N GLU A 3 -10.53 -3.18 -15.65
CA GLU A 3 -9.81 -2.10 -14.99
C GLU A 3 -10.10 -2.23 -13.49
N VAL A 4 -9.09 -2.64 -12.72
CA VAL A 4 -9.23 -2.80 -11.27
C VAL A 4 -9.37 -1.39 -10.68
N VAL A 5 -10.58 -1.06 -10.24
CA VAL A 5 -10.91 0.20 -9.58
C VAL A 5 -10.22 0.20 -8.21
N ASP A 6 -9.29 1.13 -7.99
CA ASP A 6 -8.72 1.42 -6.67
C ASP A 6 -9.32 2.75 -6.21
N PRO A 7 -10.41 2.73 -5.42
CA PRO A 7 -11.16 3.94 -5.10
C PRO A 7 -10.34 4.96 -4.29
N ILE A 8 -9.33 4.51 -3.54
CA ILE A 8 -8.45 5.38 -2.76
C ILE A 8 -7.45 6.06 -3.67
N ARG A 9 -6.77 5.29 -4.53
CA ARG A 9 -5.86 5.86 -5.53
C ARG A 9 -6.60 6.85 -6.43
N ASP A 10 -7.80 6.51 -6.89
CA ASP A 10 -8.59 7.35 -7.78
C ASP A 10 -9.08 8.63 -7.08
N ALA A 11 -9.37 8.57 -5.78
CA ALA A 11 -9.69 9.74 -4.95
C ALA A 11 -8.46 10.65 -4.77
N ILE A 12 -7.29 10.08 -4.45
CA ILE A 12 -6.02 10.81 -4.36
C ILE A 12 -5.70 11.49 -5.71
N VAL A 13 -5.87 10.80 -6.84
CA VAL A 13 -5.67 11.41 -8.18
C VAL A 13 -6.61 12.60 -8.41
N LYS A 14 -7.88 12.51 -8.00
CA LYS A 14 -8.83 13.63 -8.11
C LYS A 14 -8.38 14.82 -7.28
N GLU A 15 -7.93 14.60 -6.05
CA GLU A 15 -7.46 15.66 -5.17
C GLU A 15 -6.13 16.27 -5.64
N LEU A 16 -5.19 15.47 -6.14
CA LEU A 16 -3.97 15.98 -6.80
C LEU A 16 -4.31 16.88 -8.00
N MET A 17 -5.36 16.54 -8.75
CA MET A 17 -5.85 17.38 -9.85
C MET A 17 -6.40 18.72 -9.36
N LEU A 18 -7.13 18.74 -8.25
CA LEU A 18 -7.62 19.96 -7.61
C LEU A 18 -6.47 20.82 -7.08
N PHE A 19 -5.53 20.20 -6.37
CA PHE A 19 -4.34 20.85 -5.83
C PHE A 19 -3.54 21.56 -6.93
N ARG A 20 -3.32 20.91 -8.08
CA ARG A 20 -2.59 21.46 -9.23
C ARG A 20 -3.25 22.69 -9.85
N LYS A 21 -4.58 22.77 -9.82
CA LYS A 21 -5.34 23.87 -10.45
C LYS A 21 -5.25 25.18 -9.67
N GLN A 22 -4.88 25.13 -8.40
CA GLN A 22 -4.86 26.33 -7.56
C GLN A 22 -3.73 27.30 -7.97
N PRO A 23 -3.95 28.63 -7.84
CA PRO A 23 -3.05 29.66 -8.35
C PRO A 23 -1.88 29.98 -7.41
N GLY A 24 -0.73 30.41 -7.97
CA GLY A 24 0.45 30.88 -7.22
C GLY A 24 1.46 29.79 -6.85
N HIS A 25 2.25 30.03 -5.80
CA HIS A 25 3.14 29.03 -5.21
C HIS A 25 2.35 28.10 -4.26
N PRO A 26 2.60 26.77 -4.28
CA PRO A 26 1.98 25.83 -3.35
C PRO A 26 2.23 26.17 -1.88
N GLY A 27 1.20 26.00 -1.05
CA GLY A 27 1.27 26.16 0.40
C GLY A 27 0.23 25.26 1.10
N PRO A 28 0.28 25.11 2.44
CA PRO A 28 -0.61 24.22 3.18
C PRO A 28 -2.10 24.48 2.93
N HIS A 29 -2.51 25.74 2.82
CA HIS A 29 -3.88 26.17 2.51
C HIS A 29 -4.47 25.53 1.24
N ARG A 30 -3.64 25.03 0.32
CA ARG A 30 -4.15 24.36 -0.89
C ARG A 30 -4.68 22.96 -0.63
N LEU A 31 -4.35 22.38 0.51
CA LEU A 31 -4.85 21.10 0.96
C LEU A 31 -6.23 21.24 1.61
N ASP A 32 -6.70 22.45 1.90
CA ASP A 32 -8.01 22.69 2.51
C ASP A 32 -9.12 22.00 1.69
N GLY A 33 -9.83 21.06 2.33
CA GLY A 33 -10.89 20.27 1.71
C GLY A 33 -10.42 19.09 0.85
N LEU A 34 -9.12 18.81 0.78
CA LEU A 34 -8.53 17.64 0.12
C LEU A 34 -8.32 16.52 1.15
N PHE A 35 -9.44 15.92 1.56
CA PHE A 35 -9.51 14.96 2.66
C PHE A 35 -8.56 13.77 2.47
N HIS A 36 -8.55 13.14 1.29
CA HIS A 36 -7.77 11.93 1.06
C HIS A 36 -6.26 12.19 1.04
N LEU A 37 -5.82 13.34 0.53
CA LEU A 37 -4.43 13.78 0.57
C LEU A 37 -4.02 14.13 1.99
N ILE A 38 -4.83 14.89 2.73
CA ILE A 38 -4.52 15.23 4.13
C ILE A 38 -4.41 13.95 4.96
N GLU A 39 -5.34 13.01 4.80
CA GLU A 39 -5.34 11.75 5.53
C GLU A 39 -4.12 10.90 5.16
N ALA A 40 -3.88 10.66 3.86
CA ALA A 40 -2.81 9.79 3.40
C ALA A 40 -1.42 10.36 3.65
N LEU A 41 -1.27 11.69 3.69
CA LEU A 41 0.03 12.33 3.79
C LEU A 41 0.37 12.85 5.19
N GLY A 42 -0.64 13.23 5.96
CA GLY A 42 -0.49 13.97 7.20
C GLY A 42 -1.40 13.51 8.33
N GLU A 43 -2.08 12.35 8.21
CA GLU A 43 -2.92 11.77 9.27
C GLU A 43 -4.00 12.76 9.77
N GLY A 44 -4.63 13.49 8.84
CA GLY A 44 -5.65 14.48 9.17
C GLY A 44 -5.12 15.90 9.40
N ILE A 45 -3.79 16.10 9.40
CA ILE A 45 -3.14 17.41 9.65
C ILE A 45 -2.64 18.02 8.32
N PRO A 46 -3.20 19.16 7.87
CA PRO A 46 -2.84 19.78 6.59
C PRO A 46 -1.37 20.20 6.47
N GLU A 47 -0.80 20.75 7.54
CA GLU A 47 0.60 21.21 7.56
C GLU A 47 1.56 20.03 7.37
N ARG A 48 1.32 18.93 8.09
CA ARG A 48 2.11 17.70 7.97
C ARG A 48 1.98 17.09 6.58
N ALA A 49 0.77 17.08 6.02
CA ALA A 49 0.53 16.62 4.66
C ALA A 49 1.29 17.47 3.63
N PHE A 50 1.41 18.77 3.85
CA PHE A 50 2.16 19.68 2.99
C PHE A 50 3.67 19.50 3.09
N ASP A 51 4.23 19.37 4.30
CA ASP A 51 5.65 19.11 4.53
C ASP A 51 6.09 17.85 3.78
N GLU A 52 5.23 16.87 3.80
CA GLU A 52 5.52 15.56 3.28
C GLU A 52 5.22 15.47 1.76
N LEU A 53 4.33 16.31 1.20
CA LEU A 53 4.30 16.63 -0.24
C LEU A 53 5.56 17.37 -0.69
N THR A 54 6.09 18.26 0.14
CA THR A 54 7.33 18.99 -0.14
C THR A 54 8.49 18.00 -0.22
N ARG A 55 8.55 17.02 0.68
CA ARG A 55 9.52 15.92 0.61
C ARG A 55 9.42 15.12 -0.70
N LEU A 56 8.21 14.73 -1.09
CA LEU A 56 7.99 14.05 -2.38
C LEU A 56 8.42 14.89 -3.58
N TYR A 57 8.28 16.22 -3.49
CA TYR A 57 8.83 17.14 -4.49
C TYR A 57 10.37 17.09 -4.51
N GLU A 58 11.02 17.17 -3.37
CA GLU A 58 12.49 17.14 -3.27
C GLU A 58 13.07 15.82 -3.82
N ASP A 59 12.42 14.70 -3.53
CA ASP A 59 12.89 13.36 -3.88
C ASP A 59 12.59 12.98 -5.34
N LEU A 60 11.40 13.35 -5.86
CA LEU A 60 10.87 12.83 -7.13
C LEU A 60 10.44 13.92 -8.11
N GLY A 61 10.27 15.15 -7.63
CA GLY A 61 9.62 16.25 -8.36
C GLY A 61 10.55 17.35 -8.86
N ARG A 62 11.84 17.34 -8.48
CA ARG A 62 12.81 18.38 -8.87
C ARG A 62 13.08 18.46 -10.36
N ASP A 63 13.10 17.32 -11.05
CA ASP A 63 13.33 17.27 -12.50
C ASP A 63 12.01 17.44 -13.27
N PRO A 64 11.76 18.61 -13.89
CA PRO A 64 10.52 18.90 -14.61
C PRO A 64 10.31 18.03 -15.85
N GLU A 65 11.33 17.35 -16.38
CA GLU A 65 11.17 16.47 -17.54
C GLU A 65 10.54 15.12 -17.17
N THR A 66 10.63 14.71 -15.91
CA THR A 66 9.95 13.50 -15.41
C THR A 66 8.43 13.69 -15.36
N THR A 67 7.68 12.60 -15.28
CA THR A 67 6.21 12.62 -15.14
C THR A 67 5.77 13.27 -13.83
N VAL A 68 6.41 12.93 -12.72
CA VAL A 68 6.13 13.50 -11.38
C VAL A 68 6.61 14.95 -11.30
N GLY A 69 7.79 15.29 -11.81
CA GLY A 69 8.25 16.67 -11.85
C GLY A 69 7.41 17.57 -12.75
N ALA A 70 6.90 17.06 -13.89
CA ALA A 70 5.92 17.79 -14.70
C ALA A 70 4.64 18.13 -13.92
N PHE A 71 4.19 17.25 -13.02
CA PHE A 71 3.07 17.54 -12.14
C PHE A 71 3.41 18.68 -11.17
N PHE A 72 4.52 18.58 -10.43
CA PHE A 72 4.92 19.59 -9.45
C PHE A 72 5.21 20.96 -10.08
N TYR A 73 5.86 20.98 -11.25
CA TYR A 73 6.05 22.20 -12.03
C TYR A 73 4.70 22.88 -12.33
N LEU A 74 3.72 22.11 -12.82
CA LEU A 74 2.38 22.65 -13.11
C LEU A 74 1.55 22.99 -11.87
N CYS A 75 1.92 22.49 -10.69
CA CYS A 75 1.40 22.98 -9.41
C CYS A 75 1.97 24.37 -9.03
N GLY A 76 3.10 24.77 -9.61
CA GLY A 76 3.76 26.05 -9.36
C GLY A 76 4.97 25.96 -8.43
N TRP A 77 5.46 24.75 -8.13
CA TRP A 77 6.68 24.56 -7.34
C TRP A 77 7.87 25.21 -8.06
N ASN A 78 8.59 26.10 -7.38
CA ASN A 78 9.73 26.90 -7.90
C ASN A 78 9.46 27.75 -9.16
N VAL A 79 8.20 27.83 -9.60
CA VAL A 79 7.78 28.62 -10.76
C VAL A 79 6.96 29.83 -10.32
N GLY A 80 6.12 29.68 -9.29
CA GLY A 80 5.44 30.79 -8.60
C GLY A 80 4.47 31.63 -9.45
N LEU A 81 3.97 31.09 -10.57
CA LEU A 81 3.10 31.82 -11.50
C LEU A 81 1.61 31.73 -11.14
N GLY A 82 0.82 32.66 -11.70
CA GLY A 82 -0.61 32.82 -11.52
C GLY A 82 -1.42 31.58 -11.88
N THR A 83 -1.89 31.48 -13.13
CA THR A 83 -2.83 30.40 -13.54
C THR A 83 -2.11 29.16 -14.06
N ILE A 84 -2.84 28.03 -14.10
CA ILE A 84 -2.30 26.76 -14.62
C ILE A 84 -1.90 26.84 -16.11
N GLU A 85 -2.57 27.68 -16.91
CA GLU A 85 -2.24 27.86 -18.33
C GLU A 85 -0.95 28.67 -18.53
N GLU A 86 -0.70 29.66 -17.67
CA GLU A 86 0.58 30.40 -17.68
C GLU A 86 1.75 29.47 -17.34
N ARG A 87 1.58 28.63 -16.30
CA ARG A 87 2.56 27.60 -15.93
C ARG A 87 2.79 26.63 -17.08
N ARG A 88 1.73 26.21 -17.77
CA ARG A 88 1.85 25.33 -18.93
C ARG A 88 2.58 25.99 -20.10
N ALA A 89 2.25 27.23 -20.43
CA ALA A 89 2.88 27.95 -21.53
C ALA A 89 4.39 28.06 -21.30
N ARG A 90 4.79 28.36 -20.06
CA ARG A 90 6.19 28.41 -19.65
C ARG A 90 6.86 27.03 -19.71
N TYR A 91 6.21 26.00 -19.18
CA TYR A 91 6.72 24.63 -19.24
C TYR A 91 6.97 24.15 -20.68
N ILE A 92 6.07 24.50 -21.62
CA ILE A 92 6.28 24.22 -23.05
C ILE A 92 7.50 24.98 -23.57
N ALA A 93 7.59 26.28 -23.30
CA ALA A 93 8.69 27.10 -23.77
C ALA A 93 10.07 26.63 -23.26
N GLU A 94 10.14 26.16 -22.01
CA GLU A 94 11.38 25.73 -21.37
C GLU A 94 11.78 24.29 -21.72
N HIS A 95 10.83 23.38 -21.92
CA HIS A 95 11.11 21.93 -21.99
C HIS A 95 10.65 21.23 -23.28
N TYR A 96 9.87 21.88 -24.15
CA TYR A 96 9.32 21.23 -25.35
C TYR A 96 9.32 22.14 -26.58
N SER A 97 10.18 21.83 -27.54
CA SER A 97 10.17 22.40 -28.89
C SER A 97 9.00 21.90 -29.76
N GLY A 98 7.75 22.19 -29.37
CA GLY A 98 6.59 22.14 -30.29
C GLY A 98 5.45 21.17 -29.95
N GLU A 99 5.56 20.31 -28.93
CA GLU A 99 4.45 19.40 -28.54
C GLU A 99 3.51 20.02 -27.49
N LYS A 100 2.44 20.68 -27.95
CA LYS A 100 1.50 21.41 -27.08
C LYS A 100 0.72 20.54 -26.08
N THR A 101 0.56 19.24 -26.30
CA THR A 101 -0.26 18.34 -25.45
C THR A 101 0.57 17.49 -24.49
N ALA A 102 1.88 17.39 -24.70
CA ALA A 102 2.79 16.59 -23.88
C ALA A 102 2.75 16.94 -22.37
N PRO A 103 2.65 18.22 -21.95
CA PRO A 103 2.63 18.59 -20.53
C PRO A 103 1.44 17.99 -19.76
N TRP A 104 0.24 18.03 -20.34
CA TRP A 104 -0.95 17.52 -19.68
C TRP A 104 -0.93 16.01 -19.52
N ARG A 105 -0.48 15.31 -20.56
CA ARG A 105 -0.36 13.85 -20.53
C ARG A 105 0.70 13.41 -19.52
N ARG A 106 1.87 14.07 -19.47
CA ARG A 106 2.92 13.78 -18.48
C ARG A 106 2.46 14.07 -17.07
N ALA A 107 1.91 15.25 -16.80
CA ALA A 107 1.40 15.56 -15.47
C ALA A 107 0.24 14.65 -15.05
N LYS A 108 -0.62 14.23 -15.97
CA LYS A 108 -1.65 13.21 -15.69
C LYS A 108 -1.03 11.89 -15.28
N LYS A 109 -0.01 11.40 -16.00
CA LYS A 109 0.74 10.19 -15.63
C LYS A 109 1.44 10.36 -14.28
N GLY A 110 2.07 11.52 -14.04
CA GLY A 110 2.68 11.90 -12.78
C GLY A 110 1.72 11.87 -11.59
N MET A 111 0.47 12.33 -11.76
CA MET A 111 -0.55 12.22 -10.71
C MET A 111 -0.88 10.76 -10.38
N HIS A 112 -0.91 9.85 -11.35
CA HIS A 112 -1.18 8.43 -11.09
C HIS A 112 0.01 7.74 -10.43
N GLU A 113 1.24 8.06 -10.85
CA GLU A 113 2.46 7.58 -10.23
C GLU A 113 2.56 8.08 -8.78
N LEU A 114 2.37 9.38 -8.56
CA LEU A 114 2.38 9.99 -7.23
C LEU A 114 1.26 9.45 -6.35
N ALA A 115 0.04 9.30 -6.86
CA ALA A 115 -1.05 8.69 -6.11
C ALA A 115 -0.75 7.23 -5.73
N THR A 116 -0.06 6.50 -6.59
CA THR A 116 0.42 5.15 -6.28
C THR A 116 1.43 5.21 -5.15
N ILE A 117 2.45 6.08 -5.23
CA ILE A 117 3.48 6.25 -4.20
C ILE A 117 2.89 6.69 -2.85
N ILE A 118 1.97 7.65 -2.84
CA ILE A 118 1.29 8.13 -1.64
C ILE A 118 0.46 7.00 -1.01
N ARG A 119 -0.29 6.28 -1.85
CA ARG A 119 -1.07 5.10 -1.42
C ARG A 119 -0.18 3.96 -0.92
N ASP A 120 1.03 3.86 -1.47
CA ASP A 120 2.00 2.80 -1.24
C ASP A 120 3.12 3.21 -0.26
N ARG A 121 2.93 4.23 0.59
CA ARG A 121 3.93 4.70 1.57
C ARG A 121 4.57 3.59 2.43
N ASP A 122 5.72 3.96 3.02
CA ASP A 122 6.81 3.15 3.59
C ASP A 122 6.37 1.73 4.06
N GLU A 123 7.08 0.68 3.64
CA GLU A 123 6.74 -0.70 3.99
C GLU A 123 6.60 -0.92 5.50
N THR A 124 7.34 -0.11 6.28
CA THR A 124 7.33 -0.08 7.74
C THR A 124 6.05 0.50 8.33
N ASP A 125 5.33 1.32 7.57
CA ASP A 125 4.10 2.00 7.98
C ASP A 125 2.83 1.26 7.60
N ARG A 126 2.92 0.35 6.64
CA ARG A 126 1.78 -0.47 6.24
C ARG A 126 1.33 -1.43 7.35
N PRO A 127 0.04 -1.79 7.39
CA PRO A 127 -0.43 -2.95 8.12
C PRO A 127 0.42 -4.16 7.75
N SER A 128 0.94 -4.86 8.75
CA SER A 128 1.80 -6.00 8.56
C SER A 128 1.19 -7.24 9.18
N VAL A 129 1.39 -8.37 8.51
CA VAL A 129 1.01 -9.68 9.05
C VAL A 129 2.21 -10.59 8.98
N VAL A 130 2.57 -11.17 10.13
CA VAL A 130 3.49 -12.31 10.18
C VAL A 130 2.67 -13.58 10.27
N VAL A 131 2.81 -14.44 9.27
CA VAL A 131 2.29 -15.81 9.29
C VAL A 131 3.42 -16.69 9.79
N SER A 132 3.28 -17.23 10.99
CA SER A 132 4.21 -18.22 11.52
C SER A 132 3.63 -19.62 11.38
N ILE A 133 4.45 -20.58 10.95
CA ILE A 133 4.08 -21.98 10.79
C ILE A 133 5.02 -22.84 11.62
N PHE A 134 4.46 -23.65 12.51
CA PHE A 134 5.21 -24.66 13.27
C PHE A 134 4.69 -26.04 12.89
N GLN A 135 5.53 -26.87 12.27
CA GLN A 135 5.16 -28.24 11.92
C GLN A 135 5.61 -29.22 12.99
N SER A 136 4.74 -30.17 13.33
CA SER A 136 5.03 -31.26 14.26
C SER A 136 4.29 -32.53 13.82
N GLY A 137 5.04 -33.58 13.48
CA GLY A 137 4.47 -34.83 12.96
C GLY A 137 3.56 -34.60 11.75
N ALA A 138 2.35 -35.17 11.78
CA ALA A 138 1.36 -35.04 10.72
C ALA A 138 0.44 -33.81 10.88
N ALA A 139 0.88 -32.75 11.55
CA ALA A 139 0.12 -31.53 11.76
C ALA A 139 1.00 -30.27 11.69
N PHE A 140 0.35 -29.12 11.52
CA PHE A 140 1.00 -27.81 11.63
C PHE A 140 0.13 -26.82 12.40
N GLN A 141 0.78 -25.94 13.16
CA GLN A 141 0.13 -24.86 13.89
C GLN A 141 0.44 -23.51 13.22
N PRO A 142 -0.59 -22.83 12.70
CA PRO A 142 -0.46 -21.45 12.25
C PRO A 142 -0.59 -20.45 13.40
N ILE A 143 0.26 -19.43 13.41
CA ILE A 143 0.14 -18.26 14.27
C ILE A 143 0.12 -17.02 13.39
N LEU A 144 -0.84 -16.13 13.63
CA LEU A 144 -1.01 -14.89 12.88
C LEU A 144 -0.78 -13.69 13.79
N ASP A 145 0.21 -12.87 13.46
CA ASP A 145 0.51 -11.62 14.15
C ASP A 145 0.15 -10.44 13.24
N PHE A 146 -0.90 -9.72 13.60
CA PHE A 146 -1.36 -8.52 12.92
C PHE A 146 -0.81 -7.28 13.63
N THR A 147 -0.28 -6.33 12.86
CA THR A 147 0.14 -5.01 13.35
C THR A 147 -0.34 -3.93 12.38
N LEU A 148 -0.90 -2.85 12.89
CA LEU A 148 -1.42 -1.73 12.09
C LEU A 148 -1.33 -0.42 12.88
N ALA A 149 -1.47 0.71 12.22
CA ALA A 149 -1.57 2.03 12.86
C ALA A 149 -3.06 2.41 13.03
N HIS A 150 -3.42 3.64 12.67
CA HIS A 150 -4.77 4.19 12.78
C HIS A 150 -5.60 4.01 11.48
N GLU A 151 -5.51 2.86 10.81
CA GLU A 151 -6.32 2.60 9.62
C GLU A 151 -7.71 2.06 9.95
N SER A 152 -8.71 2.43 9.15
CA SER A 152 -10.01 1.74 9.15
C SER A 152 -9.81 0.28 8.72
N TRP A 153 -10.19 -0.65 9.59
CA TRP A 153 -9.94 -2.09 9.39
C TRP A 153 -11.23 -2.90 9.28
N GLN A 154 -11.10 -4.06 8.64
CA GLN A 154 -12.09 -5.12 8.67
C GLN A 154 -11.42 -6.42 9.16
N PRO A 155 -12.17 -7.32 9.83
CA PRO A 155 -11.63 -8.61 10.24
C PRO A 155 -11.03 -9.39 9.06
N PRO A 156 -9.86 -10.03 9.23
CA PRO A 156 -9.31 -10.90 8.22
C PRO A 156 -10.18 -12.15 8.03
N ILE A 157 -10.23 -12.65 6.81
CA ILE A 157 -10.80 -13.96 6.49
C ILE A 157 -9.64 -14.95 6.45
N VAL A 158 -9.68 -15.92 7.37
CA VAL A 158 -8.66 -16.96 7.47
C VAL A 158 -9.26 -18.31 7.11
N ILE A 159 -8.55 -19.02 6.24
CA ILE A 159 -8.93 -20.35 5.76
C ILE A 159 -7.75 -21.28 5.99
N VAL A 160 -7.98 -22.38 6.70
CA VAL A 160 -6.97 -23.41 6.96
C VAL A 160 -7.46 -24.73 6.36
N ASN A 161 -6.69 -25.33 5.46
CA ASN A 161 -7.05 -26.54 4.73
C ASN A 161 -8.43 -26.52 4.02
N GLY A 162 -8.95 -25.32 3.73
CA GLY A 162 -10.26 -25.14 3.10
C GLY A 162 -11.36 -24.71 4.07
N ASP A 163 -11.15 -24.87 5.38
CA ASP A 163 -12.11 -24.49 6.40
C ASP A 163 -11.90 -23.05 6.86
N LYS A 164 -12.98 -22.27 6.89
CA LYS A 164 -12.94 -20.91 7.41
C LYS A 164 -12.82 -20.95 8.94
N VAL A 165 -11.82 -20.24 9.46
CA VAL A 165 -11.63 -20.05 10.90
C VAL A 165 -12.36 -18.80 11.34
N ASP A 166 -13.18 -18.91 12.39
CA ASP A 166 -13.81 -17.76 13.01
C ASP A 166 -12.84 -17.08 13.98
N LEU A 167 -12.66 -15.77 13.82
CA LEU A 167 -11.71 -14.99 14.59
C LEU A 167 -12.44 -13.86 15.29
N ASP A 168 -12.33 -13.84 16.62
CA ASP A 168 -12.74 -12.69 17.41
C ASP A 168 -11.70 -11.56 17.27
N PHE A 169 -11.83 -10.78 16.20
CA PHE A 169 -10.84 -9.81 15.78
C PHE A 169 -11.00 -8.45 16.46
N HIS A 170 -10.28 -8.31 17.57
CA HIS A 170 -10.16 -7.06 18.33
C HIS A 170 -8.67 -6.73 18.52
N VAL A 171 -8.28 -5.52 18.13
CA VAL A 171 -6.89 -5.07 18.21
C VAL A 171 -6.67 -4.24 19.47
N HIS A 172 -5.49 -4.35 20.07
CA HIS A 172 -5.11 -3.59 21.26
C HIS A 172 -3.88 -2.75 20.96
N LYS A 173 -3.69 -1.65 21.68
CA LYS A 173 -2.51 -0.80 21.56
C LYS A 173 -1.24 -1.65 21.78
N ASP A 174 -0.26 -1.53 20.88
CA ASP A 174 0.99 -2.26 20.97
C ASP A 174 1.82 -1.71 22.15
N PRO A 175 2.22 -2.53 23.13
CA PRO A 175 2.98 -2.06 24.28
C PRO A 175 4.39 -1.57 23.91
N LYS A 176 4.91 -1.90 22.72
CA LYS A 176 6.25 -1.52 22.26
C LYS A 176 6.25 -0.31 21.32
N ARG A 177 5.09 0.07 20.78
CA ARG A 177 4.93 1.14 19.79
C ARG A 177 3.65 1.91 20.06
N ASP A 178 3.80 3.15 20.51
CA ASP A 178 2.68 3.96 21.00
C ASP A 178 1.70 4.39 19.89
N ASP A 179 2.13 4.30 18.63
CA ASP A 179 1.41 4.61 17.40
C ASP A 179 0.74 3.40 16.72
N ARG A 180 0.85 2.19 17.33
CA ARG A 180 0.40 0.95 16.70
C ARG A 180 -0.58 0.18 17.55
N TYR A 181 -1.32 -0.67 16.85
CA TYR A 181 -2.17 -1.71 17.39
C TYR A 181 -1.66 -3.06 16.93
N ALA A 182 -1.79 -4.06 17.79
CA ALA A 182 -1.37 -5.41 17.51
C ALA A 182 -2.40 -6.44 17.98
N ARG A 183 -2.44 -7.57 17.28
CA ARG A 183 -3.22 -8.73 17.69
C ARG A 183 -2.55 -10.02 17.22
N ARG A 184 -2.36 -10.96 18.14
CA ARG A 184 -1.89 -12.32 17.88
C ARG A 184 -3.05 -13.31 17.92
N PHE A 185 -3.10 -14.23 16.98
CA PHE A 185 -3.93 -15.43 17.02
C PHE A 185 -3.06 -16.67 16.93
N VAL A 186 -3.18 -17.55 17.92
CA VAL A 186 -2.67 -18.90 17.84
C VAL A 186 -3.83 -19.77 17.39
N LEU A 187 -3.76 -20.30 16.17
CA LEU A 187 -4.81 -21.14 15.62
C LEU A 187 -4.64 -22.59 16.12
N PRO A 188 -5.72 -23.39 16.15
CA PRO A 188 -5.61 -24.81 16.43
C PRO A 188 -4.70 -25.53 15.43
N ASP A 189 -4.15 -26.67 15.85
CA ASP A 189 -3.37 -27.53 14.98
C ASP A 189 -4.24 -28.05 13.83
N ALA A 190 -3.70 -27.95 12.61
CA ALA A 190 -4.34 -28.43 11.40
C ALA A 190 -3.61 -29.66 10.86
N PRO A 191 -4.34 -30.68 10.37
CA PRO A 191 -3.72 -31.88 9.85
C PRO A 191 -2.94 -31.60 8.56
N LEU A 192 -1.87 -32.38 8.35
CA LEU A 192 -1.16 -32.48 7.08
C LEU A 192 -1.56 -33.78 6.41
N ASP A 193 -1.95 -33.71 5.14
CA ASP A 193 -2.11 -34.92 4.33
C ASP A 193 -0.72 -35.42 3.90
N THR A 194 -0.17 -36.36 4.67
CA THR A 194 1.14 -36.97 4.39
C THR A 194 1.08 -38.09 3.35
N THR A 195 -0.11 -38.39 2.81
CA THR A 195 -0.32 -39.44 1.82
C THR A 195 -0.20 -38.93 0.38
N VAL A 196 -0.10 -37.62 0.21
CA VAL A 196 0.01 -36.97 -1.10
C VAL A 196 1.35 -37.28 -1.78
N GLY A 197 1.34 -37.29 -3.11
CA GLY A 197 2.55 -37.52 -3.91
C GLY A 197 3.53 -36.34 -3.87
N HIS A 198 4.75 -36.59 -4.36
CA HIS A 198 5.79 -35.57 -4.49
C HIS A 198 5.30 -34.31 -5.23
N GLY A 199 5.60 -33.14 -4.68
CA GLY A 199 5.21 -31.82 -5.20
C GLY A 199 3.76 -31.43 -4.95
N GLN A 200 2.98 -32.26 -4.26
CA GLN A 200 1.58 -31.95 -3.91
C GLN A 200 1.47 -31.22 -2.58
N GLN A 201 0.40 -30.43 -2.44
CA GLN A 201 0.11 -29.68 -1.23
C GLN A 201 -0.42 -30.60 -0.13
N MET A 202 0.26 -30.61 1.02
CA MET A 202 -0.11 -31.37 2.21
C MET A 202 -1.00 -30.56 3.16
N GLY A 203 -0.78 -29.24 3.20
CA GLY A 203 -1.52 -28.32 4.06
C GLY A 203 -1.41 -26.89 3.57
N ARG A 204 -2.38 -26.06 3.95
CA ARG A 204 -2.44 -24.66 3.51
C ARG A 204 -3.13 -23.77 4.52
N ILE A 205 -2.61 -22.55 4.65
CA ILE A 205 -3.33 -21.42 5.22
C ILE A 205 -3.45 -20.32 4.17
N SER A 206 -4.62 -19.70 4.11
CA SER A 206 -4.89 -18.50 3.32
C SER A 206 -5.42 -17.41 4.24
N VAL A 207 -4.80 -16.25 4.20
CA VAL A 207 -5.23 -15.07 4.96
C VAL A 207 -5.56 -13.98 3.96
N HIS A 208 -6.82 -13.59 3.90
CA HIS A 208 -7.28 -12.42 3.15
C HIS A 208 -7.60 -11.31 4.13
N TRP A 209 -6.89 -10.19 4.04
CA TRP A 209 -7.14 -9.05 4.91
C TRP A 209 -7.54 -7.84 4.05
N PRO A 210 -8.84 -7.50 3.98
CA PRO A 210 -9.35 -6.46 3.10
C PRO A 210 -9.06 -5.04 3.64
N MET A 211 -7.78 -4.75 3.87
CA MET A 211 -7.30 -3.44 4.31
C MET A 211 -7.38 -2.42 3.18
N PRO A 212 -7.60 -1.12 3.48
CA PRO A 212 -7.61 -0.06 2.46
C PRO A 212 -6.26 0.03 1.71
N VAL A 213 -5.16 -0.19 2.43
CA VAL A 213 -3.79 -0.27 1.91
C VAL A 213 -3.33 -1.72 1.81
N TRP A 214 -2.32 -2.00 0.98
CA TRP A 214 -1.83 -3.38 0.82
C TRP A 214 -1.01 -3.82 2.04
N PRO A 215 -1.37 -4.92 2.72
CA PRO A 215 -0.59 -5.38 3.87
C PRO A 215 0.78 -5.90 3.45
N THR A 216 1.80 -5.67 4.29
CA THR A 216 3.05 -6.39 4.16
C THR A 216 2.90 -7.78 4.78
N TRP A 217 3.45 -8.78 4.10
CA TRP A 217 3.35 -10.18 4.53
C TRP A 217 4.74 -10.72 4.82
N ARG A 218 4.90 -11.40 5.95
CA ARG A 218 6.13 -12.12 6.29
C ARG A 218 5.79 -13.55 6.66
N LEU A 219 6.64 -14.48 6.25
CA LEU A 219 6.57 -15.88 6.65
C LEU A 219 7.70 -16.17 7.63
N LEU A 220 7.37 -16.78 8.76
CA LEU A 220 8.30 -17.48 9.63
C LEU A 220 7.91 -18.95 9.65
N ALA A 221 8.80 -19.84 9.25
CA ALA A 221 8.49 -21.27 9.21
C ALA A 221 9.52 -22.05 10.02
N TRP A 222 9.03 -22.88 10.93
CA TRP A 222 9.80 -23.89 11.61
C TRP A 222 9.24 -25.26 11.20
N VAL A 223 9.92 -25.89 10.26
CA VAL A 223 9.53 -27.18 9.68
C VAL A 223 10.74 -28.12 9.78
N PRO A 224 10.79 -28.98 10.80
CA PRO A 224 11.92 -29.88 11.01
C PRO A 224 12.02 -31.00 9.96
N GLU A 225 10.90 -31.37 9.32
CA GLU A 225 10.86 -32.42 8.31
C GLU A 225 11.48 -31.95 6.98
N PRO A 226 12.59 -32.57 6.51
CA PRO A 226 13.33 -32.08 5.35
C PRO A 226 12.62 -32.29 4.01
N TRP A 227 11.63 -33.17 3.98
CA TRP A 227 10.79 -33.49 2.81
C TRP A 227 9.54 -32.60 2.74
N ILE A 228 9.42 -31.59 3.60
CA ILE A 228 8.33 -30.62 3.55
C ILE A 228 8.88 -29.26 3.10
N LEU A 229 8.48 -28.83 1.91
CA LEU A 229 8.79 -27.50 1.39
C LEU A 229 7.70 -26.51 1.81
N THR A 230 8.10 -25.40 2.42
CA THR A 230 7.18 -24.28 2.67
C THR A 230 7.25 -23.28 1.52
N GLN A 231 6.09 -22.90 0.99
CA GLN A 231 5.96 -21.89 -0.04
C GLN A 231 5.01 -20.78 0.42
N MET A 232 5.41 -19.54 0.17
CA MET A 232 4.56 -18.36 0.37
C MET A 232 4.24 -17.72 -0.98
N ARG A 233 2.97 -17.38 -1.20
CA ARG A 233 2.50 -16.68 -2.39
C ARG A 233 1.61 -15.53 -1.99
N THR A 234 1.90 -14.33 -2.49
CA THR A 234 0.99 -13.19 -2.39
C THR A 234 0.02 -13.19 -3.57
N VAL A 235 -1.25 -12.91 -3.29
CA VAL A 235 -2.34 -12.89 -4.28
C VAL A 235 -2.82 -11.46 -4.46
N ARG A 236 -3.23 -11.11 -5.69
CA ARG A 236 -3.63 -9.75 -6.06
C ARG A 236 -4.79 -9.14 -5.25
N ASN A 237 -5.50 -9.94 -4.45
CA ASN A 237 -6.62 -9.48 -3.63
C ASN A 237 -6.20 -9.30 -2.16
N ARG A 238 -5.04 -8.69 -1.87
CA ARG A 238 -4.58 -8.42 -0.49
C ARG A 238 -4.61 -9.68 0.40
N ALA A 239 -4.19 -10.79 -0.18
CA ALA A 239 -4.17 -12.08 0.49
C ALA A 239 -2.80 -12.72 0.37
N VAL A 240 -2.47 -13.54 1.36
CA VAL A 240 -1.32 -14.44 1.32
C VAL A 240 -1.81 -15.87 1.42
N GLU A 241 -1.14 -16.75 0.70
CA GLU A 241 -1.26 -18.19 0.82
C GLU A 241 0.09 -18.74 1.24
N VAL A 242 0.08 -19.55 2.30
CA VAL A 242 1.24 -20.32 2.74
C VAL A 242 0.88 -21.80 2.65
N SER A 243 1.66 -22.55 1.90
CA SER A 243 1.46 -23.99 1.69
C SER A 243 2.66 -24.78 2.17
N LEU A 244 2.37 -25.96 2.71
CA LEU A 244 3.33 -27.01 3.03
C LEU A 244 3.17 -28.09 1.97
N ASN A 245 4.22 -28.33 1.19
CA ASN A 245 4.20 -29.23 0.04
C ASN A 245 5.18 -30.38 0.28
N SER A 246 4.82 -31.58 -0.20
CA SER A 246 5.74 -32.71 -0.21
C SER A 246 6.88 -32.45 -1.22
N TYR A 247 8.12 -32.67 -0.81
CA TYR A 247 9.36 -32.52 -1.58
C TYR A 247 10.18 -33.81 -1.53
#